data_AF-A0A7S3BGE9-F1
#
_entry.id   AF-A0A7S3BGE9-F1
#
_cell.length_a   1.000
_cell.length_b   1.000
_cell.length_c   1.000
_cell.angle_alpha   90.00
_cell.angle_beta   90.00
_cell.angle_gamma   90.00
#
_symmetry.space_group_name_H-M   'P 1'
#
loop_
_entity.id
_entity.type
_entity.pdbx_description
1 polymer ?
#
loop_
_entity_poly.entity_id
_entity_poly.type
_entity_poly.pdbx_seq_one_letter_code
_entity_poly.pdbx_strand_id
1 'polypeptide(L)'
;GSVEEAVAAGRAPLDLLPERLTAVMDEVLAAEAAWYTGYSLAQTVLTCLYVHDLRRTAEGNPVLGAFCAATWHAVCAVKTILETSSVHEEEDFVTYTFGLPGDTPSLEESNAA
;
A
#
# COMPACT_ATOMS: atom_id res chain seq x y z
N GLY A 1 -16.68 3.41 -6.16
CA GLY A 1 -16.75 3.94 -4.79
C GLY A 1 -15.36 4.29 -4.36
N SER A 2 -15.21 5.35 -3.57
CA SER A 2 -13.90 5.78 -3.08
C SER A 2 -13.38 4.82 -2.00
N VAL A 3 -12.09 4.92 -1.64
CA VAL A 3 -11.50 4.12 -0.56
C VAL A 3 -12.20 4.45 0.77
N GLU A 4 -12.50 5.73 1.00
CA GLU A 4 -13.18 6.23 2.19
C GLU A 4 -14.59 5.63 2.32
N GLU A 5 -15.34 5.51 1.22
CA GLU A 5 -16.65 4.86 1.20
C GLU A 5 -16.55 3.37 1.59
N ALA A 6 -15.53 2.67 1.08
CA ALA A 6 -15.31 1.27 1.41
C ALA A 6 -14.94 1.07 2.90
N VAL A 7 -14.11 1.97 3.43
CA VAL A 7 -13.75 1.99 4.86
C VAL A 7 -14.97 2.30 5.73
N ALA A 8 -15.76 3.31 5.36
CA ALA A 8 -17.01 3.67 6.07
C ALA A 8 -18.06 2.54 6.03
N ALA A 9 -18.06 1.73 4.96
CA ALA A 9 -18.89 0.54 4.84
C ALA A 9 -18.35 -0.67 5.64
N GLY A 10 -17.27 -0.52 6.42
CA GLY A 10 -16.72 -1.57 7.27
C GLY A 10 -15.93 -2.65 6.52
N ARG A 11 -15.47 -2.39 5.29
CA ARG A 11 -14.72 -3.38 4.49
C ARG A 11 -13.26 -3.55 4.90
N ALA A 12 -12.77 -2.74 5.84
CA ALA A 12 -11.41 -2.80 6.38
C ALA A 12 -11.42 -2.70 7.92
N PRO A 13 -11.94 -3.71 8.63
CA PRO A 13 -11.97 -3.72 10.10
C PRO A 13 -10.55 -3.82 10.68
N LEU A 14 -10.29 -3.11 11.78
CA LEU A 14 -8.97 -3.09 12.43
C LEU A 14 -8.85 -4.10 13.57
N ASP A 15 -9.99 -4.49 14.18
CA ASP A 15 -10.07 -5.56 15.15
C ASP A 15 -10.18 -6.91 14.41
N LEU A 16 -9.02 -7.48 14.10
CA LEU A 16 -8.89 -8.73 13.36
C LEU A 16 -8.44 -9.85 14.29
N LEU A 17 -9.06 -11.02 14.15
CA LEU A 17 -8.53 -12.24 14.73
C LEU A 17 -7.13 -12.55 14.14
N PRO A 18 -6.24 -13.21 14.90
CA PRO A 18 -4.88 -13.50 14.44
C PRO A 18 -4.82 -14.18 13.06
N GLU A 19 -5.73 -15.10 12.76
CA GLU A 19 -5.79 -15.82 11.49
C GLU A 19 -6.19 -14.90 10.33
N ARG A 20 -7.03 -13.89 10.60
CA ARG A 20 -7.40 -12.88 9.61
C ARG A 20 -6.30 -11.87 9.41
N LEU A 21 -5.61 -11.49 10.47
CA LEU A 21 -4.44 -10.62 10.40
C LEU A 21 -3.35 -11.24 9.51
N THR A 22 -2.98 -12.50 9.75
CA THR A 22 -1.97 -13.18 8.94
C THR A 22 -2.43 -13.39 7.50
N ALA A 23 -3.70 -13.70 7.26
CA ALA A 23 -4.24 -13.81 5.90
C ALA A 23 -4.14 -12.49 5.12
N VAL A 24 -4.45 -11.36 5.76
CA VAL A 24 -4.30 -10.03 5.13
C VAL A 24 -2.83 -9.73 4.83
N MET A 25 -1.92 -10.05 5.77
CA MET A 25 -0.48 -9.85 5.56
C MET A 25 0.05 -10.69 4.39
N ASP A 26 -0.38 -11.96 4.29
CA ASP A 26 -0.01 -12.86 3.20
C ASP A 26 -0.51 -12.35 1.85
N GLU A 27 -1.75 -11.85 1.77
CA GLU A 27 -2.32 -11.29 0.55
C GLU A 27 -1.58 -10.01 0.11
N VAL A 28 -1.20 -9.15 1.05
CA VAL A 28 -0.39 -7.96 0.77
C VAL A 28 1.00 -8.33 0.25
N LEU A 29 1.64 -9.35 0.83
CA LEU A 29 2.95 -9.82 0.37
C LEU A 29 2.86 -10.47 -1.02
N ALA A 30 1.80 -11.24 -1.29
CA ALA A 30 1.54 -11.82 -2.60
C ALA A 30 1.29 -10.73 -3.65
N ALA A 31 0.59 -9.65 -3.29
CA ALA A 31 0.40 -8.50 -4.15
C ALA A 31 1.72 -7.77 -4.46
N GLU A 32 2.58 -7.59 -3.46
CA GLU A 32 3.93 -7.04 -3.65
C GLU A 32 4.76 -7.91 -4.61
N ALA A 33 4.75 -9.23 -4.42
CA ALA A 33 5.41 -10.17 -5.33
C ALA A 33 4.85 -10.11 -6.75
N ALA A 34 3.53 -9.99 -6.91
CA ALA A 34 2.90 -9.82 -8.21
C ALA A 34 3.37 -8.52 -8.90
N TRP A 35 3.52 -7.42 -8.15
CA TRP A 35 4.06 -6.18 -8.70
C TRP A 35 5.49 -6.37 -9.23
N TYR A 36 6.34 -7.08 -8.50
CA TYR A 36 7.70 -7.42 -8.97
C TYR A 36 7.72 -8.23 -10.29
N THR A 37 6.61 -8.88 -10.66
CA THR A 37 6.49 -9.66 -11.89
C THR A 37 5.85 -8.91 -13.07
N GLY A 38 5.62 -7.59 -12.93
CA GLY A 38 5.18 -6.72 -14.02
C GLY A 38 3.70 -6.32 -13.99
N TYR A 39 2.93 -6.72 -12.98
CA TYR A 39 1.60 -6.16 -12.75
C TYR A 39 1.69 -4.72 -12.25
N SER A 40 0.68 -3.89 -12.49
CA SER A 40 0.66 -2.50 -11.99
C SER A 40 0.35 -2.42 -10.49
N LEU A 41 0.84 -1.38 -9.80
CA LEU A 41 0.52 -1.14 -8.39
C LEU A 41 -0.99 -1.03 -8.12
N ALA A 42 -1.74 -0.43 -9.05
CA ALA A 42 -3.19 -0.31 -8.95
C ALA A 42 -3.93 -1.66 -8.98
N GLN A 43 -3.33 -2.68 -9.59
CA GLN A 43 -3.87 -4.04 -9.64
C GLN A 43 -3.36 -4.94 -8.52
N THR A 44 -2.38 -4.49 -7.73
CA THR A 44 -1.71 -5.29 -6.70
C THR A 44 -1.78 -4.63 -5.32
N VAL A 45 -0.69 -4.02 -4.84
CA VAL A 45 -0.55 -3.52 -3.46
C VAL A 45 -1.63 -2.47 -3.13
N LEU A 46 -2.00 -1.63 -4.10
CA LEU A 46 -3.04 -0.60 -3.89
C LEU A 46 -4.46 -1.16 -3.89
N THR A 47 -4.66 -2.47 -4.09
CA THR A 47 -5.97 -3.10 -3.84
C THR A 47 -6.23 -3.27 -2.34
N CYS A 48 -5.19 -3.24 -1.50
CA CYS A 48 -5.32 -3.38 -0.06
C CYS A 48 -5.75 -2.05 0.59
N LEU A 49 -6.95 -2.02 1.15
CA LEU A 49 -7.53 -0.85 1.82
C LEU A 49 -6.69 -0.35 3.02
N TYR A 50 -5.94 -1.23 3.69
CA TYR A 50 -5.13 -0.87 4.85
C TYR A 50 -3.88 -0.03 4.50
N VAL A 51 -3.43 -0.08 3.24
CA VAL A 51 -2.25 0.66 2.76
C VAL A 51 -2.58 2.13 2.44
N HIS A 52 -3.84 2.44 2.13
CA HIS A 52 -4.27 3.80 1.76
C HIS A 52 -4.28 4.80 2.92
N ASP A 53 -4.42 4.33 4.16
CA ASP A 53 -4.34 5.15 5.37
C ASP A 53 -3.54 4.40 6.45
N LEU A 54 -2.21 4.49 6.33
CA LEU A 54 -1.27 3.84 7.24
C LEU A 54 -1.40 4.35 8.68
N ARG A 55 -1.77 5.63 8.86
CA ARG A 55 -1.96 6.22 10.19
C ARG A 55 -3.15 5.59 10.89
N ARG A 56 -4.32 5.55 10.24
CA ARG A 56 -5.50 4.87 10.76
C ARG A 56 -5.20 3.41 11.08
N THR A 57 -4.52 2.71 10.16
CA THR A 57 -4.20 1.30 10.36
C THR A 57 -3.26 1.11 11.56
N ALA A 58 -2.24 1.94 11.72
CA ALA A 58 -1.30 1.87 12.86
C ALA A 58 -1.95 2.24 14.20
N GLU A 59 -2.84 3.23 14.24
CA GLU A 59 -3.55 3.64 15.45
C GLU A 59 -4.52 2.55 15.94
N GLY A 60 -5.24 1.87 15.04
CA GLY A 60 -6.20 0.83 15.41
C GLY A 60 -5.64 -0.60 15.46
N ASN A 61 -4.56 -0.89 14.73
CA ASN A 61 -3.86 -2.17 14.74
C ASN A 61 -2.36 -1.97 14.45
N PRO A 62 -1.53 -1.75 15.49
CA PRO A 62 -0.11 -1.40 15.32
C PRO A 62 0.70 -2.46 14.55
N VAL A 63 0.34 -3.74 14.68
CA VAL A 63 1.03 -4.84 14.01
C VAL A 63 0.74 -4.81 12.51
N LEU A 64 -0.53 -4.66 12.12
CA LEU A 64 -0.91 -4.50 10.71
C LEU A 64 -0.34 -3.21 10.13
N GLY A 65 -0.40 -2.11 10.88
CA GLY A 65 0.09 -0.81 10.44
C GLY A 65 1.59 -0.82 10.16
N ALA A 66 2.40 -1.41 11.05
CA ALA A 66 3.83 -1.57 10.84
C ALA A 66 4.15 -2.42 9.61
N PHE A 67 3.39 -3.51 9.39
CA PHE A 67 3.56 -4.38 8.22
C PHE A 67 3.23 -3.64 6.92
N CYS A 68 2.06 -3.00 6.84
CA CYS A 68 1.65 -2.23 5.67
C CYS A 68 2.63 -1.09 5.37
N ALA A 69 3.13 -0.41 6.40
CA ALA A 69 4.15 0.63 6.24
C ALA A 69 5.46 0.05 5.68
N ALA A 70 5.92 -1.10 6.20
CA ALA A 70 7.13 -1.75 5.71
C ALA A 70 7.00 -2.17 4.22
N THR A 71 5.88 -2.78 3.83
CA THR A 71 5.60 -3.12 2.43
C THR A 71 5.56 -1.87 1.56
N TRP A 72 4.89 -0.81 2.01
CA TRP A 72 4.83 0.44 1.25
C TRP A 72 6.21 1.08 1.06
N HIS A 73 7.04 1.10 2.11
CA HIS A 73 8.41 1.58 2.02
C HIS A 73 9.28 0.72 1.09
N ALA A 74 9.09 -0.60 1.08
CA ALA A 74 9.76 -1.48 0.12
C ALA A 74 9.38 -1.13 -1.33
N VAL A 75 8.08 -0.93 -1.59
CA VAL A 75 7.57 -0.46 -2.89
C VAL A 75 8.20 0.87 -3.29
N CYS A 76 8.20 1.88 -2.40
CA CYS A 76 8.83 3.17 -2.67
C CYS A 76 10.32 3.04 -2.96
N ALA A 77 11.06 2.24 -2.17
CA ALA A 77 12.49 2.04 -2.37
C ALA A 77 12.79 1.43 -3.74
N VAL A 78 12.00 0.44 -4.17
CA VAL A 78 12.13 -0.16 -5.50
C VAL A 78 11.82 0.86 -6.58
N LYS A 79 10.73 1.64 -6.46
CA LYS A 79 10.43 2.73 -7.41
C LYS A 79 11.59 3.72 -7.54
N THR A 80 12.17 4.17 -6.42
CA THR A 80 13.32 5.09 -6.44
C THR A 80 14.54 4.47 -7.13
N ILE A 81 14.80 3.16 -6.93
CA ILE A 81 15.87 2.45 -7.65
C ILE A 81 15.59 2.42 -9.16
N LEU A 82 14.34 2.18 -9.55
CA LEU A 82 13.95 2.14 -10.96
C LEU A 82 14.07 3.53 -11.61
N GLU A 83 13.59 4.58 -10.96
CA GLU A 83 13.68 5.97 -11.43
C GLU A 83 15.14 6.46 -11.57
N THR A 84 16.05 5.94 -10.73
CA THR A 84 17.48 6.29 -10.77
C THR A 84 18.31 5.39 -11.69
N SER A 85 17.73 4.31 -12.19
CA SER A 85 18.34 3.44 -13.19
C SER A 85 17.78 3.76 -14.57
N SER A 86 18.54 3.47 -15.63
CA SER A 86 18.11 3.70 -17.02
C SER A 86 17.11 2.64 -17.49
N VAL A 87 16.12 2.34 -16.66
CA VAL A 87 15.08 1.34 -16.86
C VAL A 87 13.89 1.97 -17.57
N HIS A 88 13.33 1.31 -18.58
CA HIS A 88 12.21 1.86 -19.35
C HIS A 88 10.88 1.47 -18.69
N GLU A 89 10.13 2.49 -18.29
CA GLU A 89 8.92 2.48 -17.43
C GLU A 89 7.68 1.72 -17.99
N GLU A 90 7.79 1.10 -19.17
CA GLU A 90 6.73 0.26 -19.77
C GLU A 90 7.24 -1.10 -20.25
N GLU A 91 8.57 -1.31 -20.31
CA GLU A 91 9.18 -2.57 -20.78
C GLU A 91 9.61 -3.45 -19.59
N ASP A 92 10.01 -2.83 -18.47
CA ASP A 92 10.55 -3.53 -17.31
C ASP A 92 9.61 -3.52 -16.08
N PHE A 93 8.85 -2.45 -15.85
CA PHE A 93 7.94 -2.29 -14.70
C PHE A 93 6.79 -1.33 -14.99
N VAL A 94 5.59 -1.58 -14.43
CA VAL A 94 4.46 -0.62 -14.49
C VAL A 94 4.38 0.18 -13.20
N THR A 95 4.76 1.46 -13.26
CA THR A 95 4.81 2.41 -12.12
C THR A 95 3.57 3.28 -11.96
N TYR A 96 2.69 3.32 -12.98
CA TYR A 96 1.48 4.14 -12.98
C TYR A 96 0.54 3.75 -11.83
N THR A 97 0.23 4.72 -10.96
CA THR A 97 -0.75 4.57 -9.88
C THR A 97 -2.19 4.86 -10.32
N PHE A 98 -2.42 5.18 -11.60
CA PHE A 98 -3.73 5.48 -12.17
C PHE A 98 -4.56 6.51 -11.37
N GLY A 99 -3.88 7.51 -10.79
CA GLY A 99 -4.51 8.57 -9.98
C GLY A 99 -4.74 8.20 -8.51
N LEU A 100 -4.27 7.04 -8.06
CA LEU A 100 -4.18 6.71 -6.64
C LEU A 100 -2.96 7.41 -6.03
N PRO A 101 -3.07 7.90 -4.77
CA PRO A 101 -1.93 8.52 -4.07
C PRO A 101 -0.74 7.55 -4.03
N GLY A 102 0.39 7.97 -4.61
CA GLY A 102 1.59 7.14 -4.80
C GLY A 102 2.78 7.53 -3.93
N ASP A 103 2.64 8.60 -3.15
CA ASP A 103 3.68 9.16 -2.30
C ASP A 103 3.37 8.83 -0.84
N THR A 104 4.39 8.47 -0.06
CA THR A 104 4.29 8.41 1.40
C THR A 104 3.81 9.77 1.92
N PRO A 105 2.66 9.87 2.61
CA PRO A 105 2.31 11.11 3.31
C PRO A 105 3.42 11.40 4.32
N SER A 106 3.98 12.60 4.23
CA SER A 106 4.98 13.04 5.20
C SER A 106 4.33 13.09 6.59
N LEU A 107 5.03 12.64 7.62
CA LEU A 107 4.54 12.73 9.00
C LEU A 107 4.44 14.19 9.51
N GLU A 108 4.85 15.16 8.69
CA GLU A 108 4.89 16.59 9.02
C GLU A 108 3.70 17.39 8.44
N GLU A 109 2.92 16.84 7.51
CA GLU A 109 1.76 17.52 6.91
C GLU A 109 0.47 17.44 7.74
N SER A 110 0.60 17.27 9.06
CA SER A 110 -0.53 17.26 10.01
C SER A 110 -0.61 18.56 10.84
N ASN A 111 -0.22 19.71 10.28
CA ASN A 111 -0.35 21.01 10.97
C ASN A 111 -0.91 22.15 10.10
N ALA A 112 -1.65 21.83 9.03
CA ALA A 112 -2.42 22.84 8.30
C ALA A 112 -3.66 22.24 7.63
N ALA A 113 -4.73 22.05 8.41
CA ALA A 113 -6.14 22.33 8.06
C ALA A 113 -7.06 21.87 9.20
#